data_AF-A0A6P1MN82-F1
#
_entry.id   AF-A0A6P1MN82-F1
#
_cell.length_a   1.000
_cell.length_b   1.000
_cell.length_c   1.000
_cell.angle_alpha   90.00
_cell.angle_beta   90.00
_cell.angle_gamma   90.00
#
_symmetry.space_group_name_H-M   'P 1'
#
loop_
_entity.id
_entity.type
_entity.pdbx_description
1 polymer ?
#
loop_
_entity_poly.entity_id
_entity_poly.type
_entity_poly.pdbx_seq_one_letter_code
_entity_poly.pdbx_strand_id
1 'polypeptide(L)'
;MDANIIYVKNYVIQDELKYNGETVVTYKIEYPQFCWSNYKKSLNTINKFYYNKAKEFQRFYTKELYKPAVEQYIYSIENGFPVRVYEGLAVYQITYNMACIISLFYDNYIYLGGAHGSTIRTSETWNLQKNSMIKLGELMECPTDYKGFILKAINDEIKKDTSIYFDDYEELAEKNFNSNNFYCIPKGIVIYYQQYDIAPYSSGIREFLILYNDCVINPYKKCLFLCD
;
A
#
# COMPACT_ATOMS: atom_id res chain seq x y z
N MET A 1 -12.32 -13.30 25.00
CA MET A 1 -12.12 -11.83 24.93
C MET A 1 -12.52 -11.42 23.54
N ASP A 2 -13.62 -10.69 23.40
CA ASP A 2 -14.02 -10.15 22.12
C ASP A 2 -12.89 -9.29 21.57
N ALA A 3 -12.47 -9.60 20.35
CA ALA A 3 -11.50 -8.80 19.64
C ALA A 3 -12.05 -7.37 19.53
N ASN A 4 -11.49 -6.43 20.27
CA ASN A 4 -11.85 -5.02 20.13
C ASN A 4 -11.47 -4.56 18.72
N ILE A 5 -12.48 -4.36 17.86
CA ILE A 5 -12.33 -3.85 16.50
C ILE A 5 -12.43 -2.33 16.56
N ILE A 6 -11.40 -1.63 16.06
CA ILE A 6 -11.43 -0.17 15.97
C ILE A 6 -12.41 0.25 14.87
N TYR A 7 -13.31 1.19 15.17
CA TYR A 7 -14.23 1.70 14.17
C TYR A 7 -13.50 2.54 13.12
N VAL A 8 -13.91 2.39 11.86
CA VAL A 8 -13.29 3.06 10.71
C VAL A 8 -14.36 3.83 9.96
N LYS A 9 -14.12 5.12 9.73
CA LYS A 9 -14.89 5.94 8.80
C LYS A 9 -14.05 6.22 7.56
N ASN A 10 -14.62 5.98 6.38
CA ASN A 10 -14.00 6.35 5.11
C ASN A 10 -14.30 7.81 4.77
N TYR A 11 -13.32 8.53 4.24
CA TYR A 11 -13.46 9.85 3.66
C TYR A 11 -12.94 9.84 2.22
N VAL A 12 -13.58 10.63 1.37
CA VAL A 12 -13.25 10.75 -0.04
C VAL A 12 -12.92 12.21 -0.37
N ILE A 13 -11.82 12.43 -1.08
CA ILE A 13 -11.50 13.66 -1.78
C ILE A 13 -11.45 13.31 -3.27
N GLN A 14 -12.24 14.01 -4.09
CA GLN A 14 -12.26 13.77 -5.53
C GLN A 14 -12.58 15.07 -6.26
N ASP A 15 -12.07 15.21 -7.48
CA ASP A 15 -12.32 16.38 -8.32
C ASP A 15 -12.03 16.06 -9.80
N GLU A 16 -12.49 16.96 -10.68
CA GLU A 16 -12.17 16.99 -12.10
C GLU A 16 -11.47 18.30 -12.46
N LEU A 17 -10.24 18.22 -12.93
CA LEU A 17 -9.47 19.40 -13.32
C LEU A 17 -9.65 19.65 -14.81
N LYS A 18 -9.97 20.89 -15.16
CA LYS A 18 -10.32 21.28 -16.52
C LYS A 18 -9.30 22.26 -17.11
N TYR A 19 -9.10 22.15 -18.41
CA TYR A 19 -8.39 23.13 -19.23
C TYR A 19 -9.22 23.45 -20.47
N ASN A 20 -9.44 24.73 -20.75
CA ASN A 20 -10.33 25.20 -21.83
C ASN A 20 -11.74 24.59 -21.80
N GLY A 21 -12.27 24.30 -20.62
CA GLY A 21 -13.62 23.73 -20.43
C GLY A 21 -13.70 22.21 -20.51
N GLU A 22 -12.65 21.55 -20.99
CA GLU A 22 -12.53 20.09 -21.11
C GLU A 22 -11.82 19.50 -19.88
N THR A 23 -12.26 18.33 -19.43
CA THR A 23 -11.59 17.60 -18.33
C THR A 23 -10.27 17.01 -18.83
N VAL A 24 -9.18 17.30 -18.10
CA VAL A 24 -7.83 16.79 -18.41
C VAL A 24 -7.29 15.87 -17.33
N VAL A 25 -7.76 16.01 -16.08
CA VAL A 25 -7.44 15.10 -14.98
C VAL A 25 -8.72 14.78 -14.21
N THR A 26 -8.91 13.52 -13.86
CA THR A 26 -9.84 13.10 -12.80
C THR A 26 -9.05 12.48 -11.67
N TYR A 27 -9.47 12.69 -10.42
CA TYR A 27 -8.86 11.95 -9.32
C TYR A 27 -9.84 11.63 -8.20
N LYS A 28 -9.54 10.54 -7.49
CA LYS A 28 -10.24 10.11 -6.28
C LYS A 28 -9.24 9.58 -5.26
N ILE A 29 -9.41 10.02 -4.01
CA ILE A 29 -8.56 9.66 -2.87
C ILE A 29 -9.47 9.19 -1.73
N GLU A 30 -9.32 7.95 -1.32
CA GLU A 30 -9.95 7.40 -0.12
C GLU A 30 -8.97 7.42 1.05
N TYR A 31 -9.43 7.75 2.25
CA TYR A 31 -8.59 7.65 3.44
C TYR A 31 -9.37 7.35 4.72
N PRO A 32 -8.77 6.57 5.65
CA PRO A 32 -9.44 6.18 6.87
C PRO A 32 -9.35 7.24 7.96
N GLN A 33 -10.40 7.32 8.77
CA GLN A 33 -10.37 7.88 10.11
C GLN A 33 -10.77 6.80 11.11
N PHE A 34 -9.89 6.52 12.07
CA PHE A 34 -10.05 5.53 13.12
C PHE A 34 -10.62 6.16 14.39
N CYS A 35 -11.58 5.49 15.01
CA CYS A 35 -12.23 5.95 16.25
C CYS A 35 -12.30 4.83 17.28
N TRP A 36 -11.74 5.06 18.46
CA TRP A 36 -11.87 4.20 19.63
C TRP A 36 -11.53 4.98 20.91
N SER A 37 -12.25 4.72 22.01
CA SER A 37 -12.03 5.42 23.28
C SER A 37 -10.65 5.13 23.87
N ASN A 38 -10.21 3.86 23.82
CA ASN A 38 -9.04 3.41 24.59
C ASN A 38 -7.69 3.83 23.96
N TYR A 39 -7.67 4.34 22.72
CA TYR A 39 -6.46 4.73 22.00
C TYR A 39 -6.49 6.15 21.43
N LYS A 40 -7.30 7.04 22.01
CA LYS A 40 -7.57 8.39 21.46
C LYS A 40 -6.32 9.16 21.02
N LYS A 41 -5.25 9.19 21.84
CA LYS A 41 -4.00 9.89 21.51
C LYS A 41 -3.31 9.30 20.27
N SER A 42 -3.20 7.99 20.19
CA SER A 42 -2.56 7.31 19.07
C SER A 42 -3.39 7.41 17.81
N LEU A 43 -4.71 7.23 17.92
CA LEU A 43 -5.63 7.41 16.81
C LEU A 43 -5.62 8.84 16.26
N ASN A 44 -5.47 9.87 17.10
CA ASN A 44 -5.28 11.24 16.60
C ASN A 44 -4.01 11.38 15.76
N THR A 45 -2.90 10.75 16.19
CA THR A 45 -1.63 10.76 15.44
C THR A 45 -1.79 10.06 14.09
N ILE A 46 -2.38 8.87 14.09
CA ILE A 46 -2.57 8.03 12.90
C ILE A 46 -3.58 8.66 11.93
N ASN A 47 -4.68 9.22 12.43
CA ASN A 47 -5.65 9.94 11.61
C ASN A 47 -5.01 11.16 10.95
N LYS A 48 -4.14 11.89 11.67
CA LYS A 48 -3.38 13.01 11.10
C LYS A 48 -2.41 12.53 10.01
N PHE A 49 -1.76 11.38 10.22
CA PHE A 49 -0.91 10.76 9.19
C PHE A 49 -1.69 10.47 7.90
N TYR A 50 -2.84 9.79 7.98
CA TYR A 50 -3.64 9.46 6.80
C TYR A 50 -4.29 10.67 6.13
N TYR A 51 -4.71 11.67 6.92
CA TYR A 51 -5.16 12.94 6.38
C TYR A 51 -4.05 13.64 5.58
N ASN A 52 -2.83 13.69 6.13
CA ASN A 52 -1.68 14.31 5.45
C ASN A 52 -1.31 13.52 4.19
N LYS A 53 -1.30 12.19 4.23
CA LYS A 53 -1.05 11.32 3.07
C LYS A 53 -2.10 11.58 1.96
N ALA A 54 -3.37 11.71 2.32
CA ALA A 54 -4.42 12.10 1.37
C ALA A 54 -4.19 13.50 0.77
N LYS A 55 -3.70 14.46 1.56
CA LYS A 55 -3.32 15.79 1.06
C LYS A 55 -2.09 15.76 0.15
N GLU A 56 -1.15 14.86 0.39
CA GLU A 56 0.00 14.65 -0.50
C GLU A 56 -0.45 14.08 -1.85
N PHE A 57 -1.33 13.08 -1.88
CA PHE A 57 -1.94 12.61 -3.12
C PHE A 57 -2.71 13.71 -3.84
N GLN A 58 -3.53 14.48 -3.11
CA GLN A 58 -4.26 15.61 -3.69
C GLN A 58 -3.30 16.62 -4.32
N ARG A 59 -2.20 16.97 -3.63
CA ARG A 59 -1.19 17.89 -4.16
C ARG A 59 -0.52 17.32 -5.41
N PHE A 60 -0.18 16.05 -5.41
CA PHE A 60 0.41 15.38 -6.56
C PHE A 60 -0.53 15.42 -7.77
N TYR A 61 -1.79 15.03 -7.63
CA TYR A 61 -2.75 15.05 -8.75
C TYR A 61 -3.06 16.47 -9.24
N THR A 62 -3.17 17.44 -8.34
CA THR A 62 -3.50 18.82 -8.71
C THR A 62 -2.34 19.62 -9.27
N LYS A 63 -1.09 19.20 -9.04
CA LYS A 63 0.11 19.93 -9.49
C LYS A 63 0.94 19.14 -10.49
N GLU A 64 1.40 17.97 -10.08
CA GLU A 64 2.35 17.17 -10.84
C GLU A 64 1.68 16.41 -11.98
N LEU A 65 0.42 15.98 -11.80
CA LEU A 65 -0.35 15.29 -12.84
C LEU A 65 -1.03 16.28 -13.81
N TYR A 66 -1.48 17.43 -13.30
CA TYR A 66 -2.21 18.41 -14.09
C TYR A 66 -1.38 19.03 -15.23
N LYS A 67 -0.14 19.45 -14.95
CA LYS A 67 0.71 20.07 -15.97
C LYS A 67 0.94 19.19 -17.20
N PRO A 68 1.43 17.94 -17.08
CA PRO A 68 1.61 17.07 -18.25
C PRO A 68 0.29 16.69 -18.92
N ALA A 69 -0.84 16.66 -18.18
CA ALA A 69 -2.16 16.44 -18.79
C ALA A 69 -2.55 17.59 -19.72
N VAL A 70 -2.27 18.84 -19.35
CA VAL A 70 -2.50 20.01 -20.21
C VAL A 70 -1.57 20.00 -21.43
N GLU A 71 -0.30 19.64 -21.26
CA GLU A 71 0.64 19.50 -22.38
C GLU A 71 0.17 18.44 -23.38
N GLN A 72 -0.27 17.28 -22.88
CA GLN A 72 -0.85 16.22 -23.71
C GLN A 72 -2.16 16.66 -24.39
N TYR A 73 -3.00 17.43 -23.71
CA TYR A 73 -4.22 18.01 -24.27
C TYR A 73 -3.88 18.90 -25.48
N ILE A 74 -2.97 19.86 -25.31
CA ILE A 74 -2.56 20.80 -26.36
C ILE A 74 -2.04 20.04 -27.57
N TYR A 75 -1.11 19.11 -27.34
CA TYR A 75 -0.55 18.25 -28.38
C TYR A 75 -1.64 17.46 -29.12
N SER A 76 -2.64 16.94 -28.40
CA SER A 76 -3.73 16.15 -29.00
C SER A 76 -4.59 17.03 -29.93
N ILE A 77 -4.93 18.24 -29.50
CA ILE A 77 -5.68 19.19 -30.33
C ILE A 77 -4.89 19.61 -31.58
N GLU A 78 -3.61 19.97 -31.43
CA GLU A 78 -2.75 20.40 -32.54
C GLU A 78 -2.59 19.33 -33.63
N ASN A 79 -2.63 18.05 -33.24
CA ASN A 79 -2.42 16.91 -34.15
C ASN A 79 -3.71 16.17 -34.52
N GLY A 80 -4.87 16.63 -34.05
CA GLY A 80 -6.16 15.96 -34.31
C GLY A 80 -6.31 14.59 -33.64
N PHE A 81 -5.59 14.34 -32.54
CA PHE A 81 -5.74 13.13 -31.75
C PHE A 81 -6.89 13.23 -30.73
N PRO A 82 -7.47 12.09 -30.32
CA PRO A 82 -8.40 12.08 -29.20
C PRO A 82 -7.74 12.59 -27.91
N VAL A 83 -8.44 13.49 -27.21
CA VAL A 83 -8.02 13.96 -25.88
C VAL A 83 -8.09 12.79 -24.90
N ARG A 84 -6.99 12.55 -24.18
CA ARG A 84 -6.92 11.55 -23.12
C ARG A 84 -6.97 12.24 -21.77
N VAL A 85 -7.85 11.75 -20.90
CA VAL A 85 -7.99 12.21 -19.53
C VAL A 85 -7.00 11.44 -18.66
N TYR A 86 -6.17 12.14 -17.90
CA TYR A 86 -5.31 11.50 -16.91
C TYR A 86 -6.12 11.13 -15.66
N GLU A 87 -5.72 10.06 -14.98
CA GLU A 87 -6.43 9.57 -13.80
C GLU A 87 -5.47 9.40 -12.63
N GLY A 88 -5.89 9.83 -11.45
CA GLY A 88 -5.23 9.52 -10.18
C GLY A 88 -6.20 8.85 -9.21
N LEU A 89 -5.91 7.62 -8.80
CA LEU A 89 -6.76 6.86 -7.88
C LEU A 89 -5.94 6.34 -6.71
N ALA A 90 -6.15 6.91 -5.52
CA ALA A 90 -5.56 6.42 -4.28
C ALA A 90 -6.63 5.76 -3.42
N VAL A 91 -6.54 4.44 -3.23
CA VAL A 91 -7.45 3.65 -2.39
C VAL A 91 -6.68 2.90 -1.33
N TYR A 92 -7.32 2.64 -0.19
CA TYR A 92 -6.71 1.87 0.90
C TYR A 92 -7.52 0.62 1.21
N GLN A 93 -6.84 -0.38 1.77
CA GLN A 93 -7.46 -1.58 2.30
C GLN A 93 -6.91 -1.89 3.67
N ILE A 94 -7.78 -1.99 4.66
CA ILE A 94 -7.43 -2.47 5.99
C ILE A 94 -7.33 -4.00 5.95
N THR A 95 -6.16 -4.50 6.29
CA THR A 95 -5.81 -5.93 6.23
C THR A 95 -5.76 -6.56 7.61
N TYR A 96 -5.60 -5.75 8.66
CA TYR A 96 -5.64 -6.17 10.05
C TYR A 96 -6.23 -5.06 10.92
N ASN A 97 -7.20 -5.39 11.77
CA ASN A 97 -7.80 -4.45 12.72
C ASN A 97 -8.26 -5.23 13.96
N MET A 98 -7.36 -5.41 14.91
CA MET A 98 -7.62 -6.22 16.09
C MET A 98 -6.78 -5.73 17.28
N ALA A 99 -7.45 -5.58 18.43
CA ALA A 99 -6.84 -5.14 19.68
C ALA A 99 -6.08 -3.81 19.53
N CYS A 100 -4.76 -3.81 19.67
CA CYS A 100 -3.93 -2.61 19.54
C CYS A 100 -3.28 -2.47 18.16
N ILE A 101 -3.64 -3.30 17.17
CA ILE A 101 -2.97 -3.34 15.87
C ILE A 101 -3.91 -2.91 14.74
N ILE A 102 -3.41 -2.01 13.88
CA ILE A 102 -4.00 -1.71 12.58
C ILE A 102 -2.94 -1.99 11.52
N SER A 103 -3.27 -2.74 10.48
CA SER A 103 -2.45 -2.87 9.28
C SER A 103 -3.29 -2.57 8.05
N LEU A 104 -2.72 -1.82 7.12
CA LEU A 104 -3.36 -1.50 5.85
C LEU A 104 -2.32 -1.26 4.76
N PHE A 105 -2.78 -1.31 3.51
CA PHE A 105 -2.03 -0.80 2.38
C PHE A 105 -2.84 0.25 1.63
N TYR A 106 -2.11 1.04 0.84
CA TYR A 106 -2.60 1.99 -0.15
C TYR A 106 -2.13 1.55 -1.53
N ASP A 107 -3.06 1.51 -2.47
CA ASP A 107 -2.75 1.47 -3.90
C ASP A 107 -2.97 2.86 -4.49
N ASN A 108 -1.91 3.41 -5.08
CA ASN A 108 -1.95 4.66 -5.84
C ASN A 108 -1.79 4.33 -7.33
N TYR A 109 -2.90 4.29 -8.04
CA TYR A 109 -2.97 4.10 -9.49
C TYR A 109 -2.90 5.45 -10.21
N ILE A 110 -2.10 5.51 -11.28
CA ILE A 110 -1.95 6.69 -12.13
C ILE A 110 -2.06 6.26 -13.60
N TYR A 111 -2.94 6.92 -14.35
CA TYR A 111 -3.03 6.80 -15.81
C TYR A 111 -2.57 8.10 -16.48
N LEU A 112 -1.58 7.99 -17.37
CA LEU A 112 -0.98 9.11 -18.09
C LEU A 112 -1.29 9.10 -19.60
N GLY A 113 -2.42 8.52 -20.02
CA GLY A 113 -2.79 8.48 -21.44
C GLY A 113 -2.03 7.43 -22.27
N GLY A 114 -1.32 6.49 -21.63
CA GLY A 114 -0.64 5.37 -22.29
C GLY A 114 -1.56 4.18 -22.59
N ALA A 115 -0.98 3.00 -22.80
CA ALA A 115 -1.73 1.75 -22.97
C ALA A 115 -2.40 1.27 -21.68
N HIS A 116 -1.78 1.55 -20.53
CA HIS A 116 -2.27 1.21 -19.19
C HIS A 116 -1.75 2.23 -18.17
N GLY A 117 -2.35 2.27 -16.98
CA GLY A 117 -1.80 3.01 -15.86
C GLY A 117 -0.74 2.21 -15.09
N SER A 118 -0.22 2.77 -14.01
CA SER A 118 0.70 2.10 -13.09
C SER A 118 0.22 2.25 -11.66
N THR A 119 0.44 1.23 -10.84
CA THR A 119 0.09 1.23 -9.42
C THR A 119 1.34 1.11 -8.57
N ILE A 120 1.47 2.00 -7.59
CA ILE A 120 2.44 1.86 -6.50
C ILE A 120 1.70 1.53 -5.22
N ARG A 121 2.10 0.44 -4.56
CA ARG A 121 1.59 0.07 -3.23
C ARG A 121 2.50 0.52 -2.11
N THR A 122 1.91 1.13 -1.09
CA THR A 122 2.58 1.41 0.19
C THR A 122 1.78 0.80 1.33
N SER A 123 2.40 0.49 2.46
CA SER A 123 1.70 -0.11 3.58
C SER A 123 2.23 0.37 4.91
N GLU A 124 1.35 0.31 5.92
CA GLU A 124 1.69 0.65 7.29
C GLU A 124 1.06 -0.37 8.25
N THR A 125 1.84 -0.80 9.23
CA THR A 125 1.34 -1.58 10.37
C THR A 125 1.61 -0.80 11.64
N TRP A 126 0.57 -0.44 12.37
CA TRP A 126 0.60 0.40 13.56
C TRP A 126 0.40 -0.41 14.83
N ASN A 127 1.17 -0.08 15.86
CA ASN A 127 0.87 -0.44 17.25
C ASN A 127 0.31 0.79 17.98
N LEU A 128 -0.97 0.72 18.35
CA LEU A 128 -1.70 1.81 19.00
C LEU A 128 -1.24 2.10 20.43
N GLN A 129 -0.70 1.12 21.15
CA GLN A 129 -0.17 1.34 22.49
C GLN A 129 1.17 2.07 22.46
N LYS A 130 2.02 1.75 21.48
CA LYS A 130 3.32 2.40 21.27
C LYS A 130 3.22 3.71 20.50
N ASN A 131 2.10 3.96 19.82
CA ASN A 131 1.91 5.09 18.90
C ASN A 131 3.00 5.15 17.81
N SER A 132 3.34 3.99 17.25
CA SER A 132 4.41 3.85 16.25
C SER A 132 4.07 2.78 15.23
N MET A 133 4.69 2.88 14.06
CA MET A 133 4.70 1.79 13.09
C MET A 133 5.56 0.64 13.61
N ILE A 134 5.15 -0.58 13.33
CA ILE A 134 5.92 -1.81 13.50
C ILE A 134 6.76 -1.97 12.24
N LYS A 135 8.07 -2.21 12.39
CA LYS A 135 8.96 -2.60 11.29
C LYS A 135 8.91 -4.12 11.09
N LEU A 136 9.14 -4.59 9.86
CA LEU A 136 9.12 -6.03 9.53
C LEU A 136 9.99 -6.85 10.49
N GLY A 137 11.22 -6.42 10.74
CA GLY A 137 12.14 -7.11 11.64
C GLY A 137 11.67 -7.21 13.10
N GLU A 138 10.76 -6.34 13.55
CA GLU A 138 10.18 -6.46 14.90
C GLU A 138 9.20 -7.64 15.02
N LEU A 139 8.75 -8.19 13.89
CA LEU A 139 7.87 -9.37 13.83
C LEU A 139 8.65 -10.66 13.58
N MET A 140 9.98 -10.61 13.50
CA MET A 140 10.85 -11.73 13.21
C MET A 140 11.72 -12.04 14.44
N GLU A 141 11.44 -13.13 15.15
CA GLU A 141 12.21 -13.58 16.33
C GLU A 141 13.36 -14.52 15.93
N CYS A 142 13.21 -15.25 14.83
CA CYS A 142 14.24 -16.11 14.25
C CYS A 142 14.05 -16.30 12.74
N PRO A 143 15.11 -16.66 12.00
CA PRO A 143 16.52 -16.57 12.36
C PRO A 143 17.01 -15.11 12.40
N THR A 144 18.25 -14.88 12.87
CA THR A 144 18.88 -13.53 12.89
C THR A 144 18.85 -12.86 11.52
N ASP A 145 19.08 -13.64 10.45
CA ASP A 145 18.89 -13.19 9.07
C ASP A 145 17.44 -13.43 8.61
N TYR A 146 16.54 -12.55 9.05
CA TYR A 146 15.14 -12.62 8.64
C TYR A 146 14.95 -12.35 7.14
N LYS A 147 15.85 -11.59 6.50
CA LYS A 147 15.78 -11.31 5.06
C LYS A 147 15.98 -12.61 4.28
N GLY A 148 17.05 -13.35 4.57
CA GLY A 148 17.33 -14.64 3.93
C GLY A 148 16.21 -15.66 4.17
N PHE A 149 15.65 -15.69 5.38
CA PHE A 149 14.48 -16.54 5.69
C PHE A 149 13.27 -16.22 4.81
N ILE A 150 12.93 -14.94 4.69
CA ILE A 150 11.78 -14.49 3.88
C ILE A 150 12.03 -14.75 2.39
N LEU A 151 13.22 -14.42 1.88
CA LEU A 151 13.58 -14.66 0.48
C LEU A 151 13.53 -16.14 0.13
N LYS A 152 14.00 -17.02 1.02
CA LYS A 152 13.88 -18.46 0.82
C LYS A 152 12.42 -18.87 0.69
N ALA A 153 11.55 -18.42 1.58
CA ALA A 153 10.13 -18.73 1.54
C ALA A 153 9.44 -18.21 0.26
N ILE A 154 9.80 -17.01 -0.20
CA ILE A 154 9.33 -16.43 -1.46
C ILE A 154 9.77 -17.29 -2.65
N ASN A 155 11.06 -17.63 -2.73
CA ASN A 155 11.58 -18.43 -3.84
C ASN A 155 10.99 -19.84 -3.85
N ASP A 156 10.79 -20.46 -2.69
CA ASP A 156 10.10 -21.75 -2.57
C ASP A 156 8.63 -21.66 -3.04
N GLU A 157 7.95 -20.53 -2.83
CA GLU A 157 6.59 -20.30 -3.35
C GLU A 157 6.60 -20.11 -4.87
N ILE A 158 7.51 -19.29 -5.42
CA ILE A 158 7.64 -19.06 -6.86
C ILE A 158 7.94 -20.36 -7.61
N LYS A 159 8.78 -21.24 -7.04
CA LYS A 159 9.14 -22.54 -7.65
C LYS A 159 7.96 -23.47 -7.88
N LYS A 160 6.82 -23.24 -7.24
CA LYS A 160 5.59 -24.02 -7.48
C LYS A 160 5.00 -23.72 -8.86
N ASP A 161 5.14 -22.49 -9.34
CA ASP A 161 4.74 -22.07 -10.68
C ASP A 161 5.54 -20.84 -11.11
N THR A 162 6.56 -21.07 -11.93
CA THR A 162 7.46 -20.02 -12.42
C THR A 162 6.91 -19.31 -13.67
N SER A 163 5.79 -19.77 -14.24
CA SER A 163 5.34 -19.36 -15.59
C SER A 163 5.01 -17.86 -15.73
N ILE A 164 4.74 -17.18 -14.63
CA ILE A 164 4.34 -15.78 -14.58
C ILE A 164 5.44 -14.82 -14.10
N TYR A 165 6.64 -15.34 -13.86
CA TYR A 165 7.80 -14.60 -13.34
C TYR A 165 8.89 -14.45 -14.42
N PHE A 166 9.82 -13.52 -14.23
CA PHE A 166 10.98 -13.38 -15.13
C PHE A 166 11.95 -14.55 -14.95
N ASP A 167 12.78 -14.82 -15.96
CA ASP A 167 13.76 -15.92 -15.90
C ASP A 167 14.79 -15.73 -14.77
N ASP A 168 15.11 -14.48 -14.43
CA ASP A 168 16.04 -14.06 -13.37
C ASP A 168 15.34 -13.68 -12.05
N TYR A 169 14.13 -14.22 -11.79
CA TYR A 169 13.31 -13.84 -10.63
C TYR A 169 14.04 -13.98 -9.28
N GLU A 170 14.95 -14.94 -9.11
CA GLU A 170 15.66 -15.12 -7.84
C GLU A 170 16.58 -13.91 -7.52
N GLU A 171 17.32 -13.43 -8.52
CA GLU A 171 18.17 -12.23 -8.39
C GLU A 171 17.31 -10.98 -8.18
N LEU A 172 16.24 -10.86 -8.97
CA LEU A 172 15.31 -9.73 -8.87
C LEU A 172 14.59 -9.69 -7.52
N ALA A 173 14.19 -10.84 -6.98
CA ALA A 173 13.55 -10.94 -5.67
C ALA A 173 14.48 -10.45 -4.56
N GLU A 174 15.78 -10.77 -4.61
CA GLU A 174 16.76 -10.28 -3.65
C GLU A 174 17.04 -8.79 -3.80
N LYS A 175 17.23 -8.34 -5.05
CA LYS A 175 17.56 -6.95 -5.40
C LYS A 175 16.44 -5.98 -5.07
N ASN A 176 15.20 -6.37 -5.35
CA ASN A 176 14.01 -5.53 -5.18
C ASN A 176 13.31 -5.76 -3.83
N PHE A 177 13.90 -6.60 -2.94
CA PHE A 177 13.37 -6.78 -1.60
C PHE A 177 13.38 -5.46 -0.81
N ASN A 178 12.22 -5.06 -0.31
CA ASN A 178 12.06 -3.87 0.52
C ASN A 178 11.34 -4.23 1.83
N SER A 179 12.00 -4.01 2.96
CA SER A 179 11.47 -4.34 4.28
C SER A 179 10.28 -3.46 4.71
N ASN A 180 9.94 -2.41 3.96
CA ASN A 180 8.71 -1.64 4.12
C ASN A 180 7.54 -2.19 3.29
N ASN A 181 7.80 -3.06 2.30
CA ASN A 181 6.76 -3.65 1.46
C ASN A 181 6.12 -4.86 2.13
N PHE A 182 5.47 -4.63 3.26
CA PHE A 182 4.73 -5.66 3.97
C PHE A 182 3.48 -5.12 4.67
N TYR A 183 2.50 -5.99 4.84
CA TYR A 183 1.37 -5.75 5.73
C TYR A 183 0.99 -7.03 6.46
N CYS A 184 0.23 -6.91 7.53
CA CYS A 184 -0.26 -8.04 8.30
C CYS A 184 -1.70 -8.37 7.88
N ILE A 185 -2.01 -9.66 7.90
CA ILE A 185 -3.36 -10.21 7.86
C ILE A 185 -3.53 -11.20 9.03
N PRO A 186 -4.75 -11.62 9.41
CA PRO A 186 -4.94 -12.52 10.56
C PRO A 186 -4.11 -13.81 10.51
N LYS A 187 -3.78 -14.29 9.31
CA LYS A 187 -3.04 -15.54 9.07
C LYS A 187 -1.51 -15.40 9.04
N GLY A 188 -0.98 -14.22 8.74
CA GLY A 188 0.46 -14.05 8.51
C GLY A 188 0.87 -12.65 8.05
N ILE A 189 2.15 -12.52 7.72
CA ILE A 189 2.72 -11.33 7.07
C ILE A 189 2.64 -11.53 5.57
N VAL A 190 2.14 -10.55 4.83
CA VAL A 190 2.24 -10.52 3.37
C VAL A 190 3.40 -9.62 2.98
N ILE A 191 4.38 -10.18 2.28
CA ILE A 191 5.44 -9.45 1.59
C ILE A 191 4.98 -9.21 0.17
N TYR A 192 5.21 -8.02 -0.36
CA TYR A 192 4.83 -7.72 -1.74
C TYR A 192 5.94 -7.08 -2.55
N TYR A 193 5.87 -7.30 -3.86
CA TYR A 193 6.74 -6.70 -4.87
C TYR A 193 5.88 -5.83 -5.80
N GLN A 194 6.38 -4.66 -6.14
CA GLN A 194 5.71 -3.73 -7.05
C GLN A 194 5.57 -4.35 -8.44
N GLN A 195 4.76 -3.72 -9.29
CA GLN A 195 4.71 -4.08 -10.71
C GLN A 195 6.11 -4.01 -11.31
N TYR A 196 6.46 -4.99 -12.16
CA TYR A 196 7.79 -5.14 -12.78
C TYR A 196 8.96 -5.52 -11.87
N ASP A 197 8.80 -5.61 -10.56
CA ASP A 197 9.93 -5.95 -9.68
C ASP A 197 10.46 -7.37 -9.94
N ILE A 198 9.58 -8.36 -10.13
CA ILE A 198 9.97 -9.78 -10.29
C ILE A 198 9.16 -10.52 -11.36
N ALA A 199 8.19 -9.85 -11.97
CA ALA A 199 7.25 -10.41 -12.94
C ALA A 199 6.77 -9.32 -13.92
N PRO A 200 6.32 -9.69 -15.14
CA PRO A 200 5.73 -8.74 -16.07
C PRO A 200 4.53 -7.99 -15.47
N TYR A 201 4.22 -6.81 -16.01
CA TYR A 201 3.08 -5.99 -15.58
C TYR A 201 1.76 -6.74 -15.48
N SER A 202 1.50 -7.65 -16.43
CA SER A 202 0.28 -8.46 -16.49
C SER A 202 0.07 -9.32 -15.23
N SER A 203 1.13 -9.62 -14.49
CA SER A 203 1.08 -10.40 -13.25
C SER A 203 0.72 -9.55 -12.01
N GLY A 204 0.63 -8.23 -12.19
CA GLY A 204 0.30 -7.26 -11.14
C GLY A 204 1.35 -7.18 -10.04
N ILE A 205 0.93 -6.65 -8.88
CA ILE A 205 1.70 -6.71 -7.64
C ILE A 205 1.74 -8.16 -7.17
N ARG A 206 2.94 -8.67 -6.88
CA ARG A 206 3.12 -10.05 -6.40
C ARG A 206 3.10 -10.05 -4.88
N GLU A 207 2.28 -10.92 -4.30
CA GLU A 207 2.12 -11.06 -2.84
C GLU A 207 2.53 -12.46 -2.38
N PHE A 208 3.25 -12.52 -1.26
CA PHE A 208 3.73 -13.75 -0.65
C PHE A 208 3.37 -13.79 0.82
N LEU A 209 2.53 -14.77 1.20
CA LEU A 209 2.09 -14.95 2.57
C LEU A 209 3.11 -15.79 3.36
N ILE A 210 3.70 -15.19 4.38
CA ILE A 210 4.51 -15.85 5.39
C ILE A 210 3.64 -16.08 6.63
N LEU A 211 3.34 -17.34 6.91
CA LEU A 211 2.46 -17.72 8.02
C LEU A 211 3.07 -17.38 9.37
N TYR A 212 2.23 -16.96 10.32
CA TYR A 212 2.66 -16.81 11.70
C TYR A 212 3.07 -18.16 12.30
N ASN A 213 4.17 -18.16 13.06
CA ASN A 213 4.70 -19.31 13.80
C ASN A 213 5.57 -18.81 14.97
N ASP A 214 6.44 -19.64 15.52
CA ASP A 214 7.31 -19.25 16.64
C ASP A 214 8.36 -18.21 16.24
N CYS A 215 8.76 -18.18 14.97
CA CYS A 215 9.73 -17.22 14.41
C CYS A 215 9.07 -15.98 13.80
N VAL A 216 7.86 -16.12 13.24
CA VAL A 216 7.10 -15.05 12.58
C VAL A 216 5.92 -14.69 13.45
N ILE A 217 6.06 -13.60 14.20
CA ILE A 217 5.15 -13.28 15.30
C ILE A 217 3.92 -12.54 14.80
N ASN A 218 2.74 -13.02 15.19
CA ASN A 218 1.49 -12.28 15.02
C ASN A 218 1.59 -10.93 15.77
N PRO A 219 1.35 -9.77 15.10
CA PRO A 219 1.52 -8.45 15.71
C PRO A 219 0.64 -8.25 16.95
N TYR A 220 -0.45 -9.01 17.10
CA TYR A 220 -1.24 -9.05 18.34
C TYR A 220 -0.40 -9.35 19.58
N LYS A 221 0.62 -10.19 19.48
CA LYS A 221 1.55 -10.51 20.58
C LYS A 221 2.40 -9.30 21.02
N LYS A 222 2.43 -8.21 20.23
CA LYS A 222 3.07 -6.94 20.62
C LYS A 222 2.11 -6.01 21.37
N CYS A 223 0.87 -6.42 21.60
CA CYS A 223 -0.05 -5.73 22.51
C CYS A 223 0.22 -6.14 23.96
N LEU A 224 0.32 -5.14 24.84
CA LEU A 224 0.32 -5.33 26.27
C LEU A 224 -1.13 -5.52 26.72
N PHE A 225 -1.46 -6.70 27.22
CA PHE A 225 -2.70 -6.93 27.95
C PHE A 225 -2.37 -6.81 29.43
N LEU A 226 -2.82 -5.73 30.06
CA LEU A 226 -2.80 -5.65 31.51
C LEU A 226 -3.82 -6.68 32.01
N CYS A 227 -3.43 -7.50 32.98
CA CYS A 227 -4.41 -8.30 33.71
C CYS A 227 -5.30 -7.32 34.48
N ASP A 228 -6.60 -7.41 34.25
CA ASP A 228 -7.61 -6.84 35.15
C ASP A 228 -7.65 -7.63 36.47
#